data_AF-A0AAW6U4U2-F1
#
_entry.id   AF-A0AAW6U4U2-F1
#
_cell.length_a   1.000
_cell.length_b   1.000
_cell.length_c   1.000
_cell.angle_alpha   90.00
_cell.angle_beta   90.00
_cell.angle_gamma   90.00
#
_symmetry.space_group_name_H-M   'P 1'
#
loop_
_entity.id
_entity.type
_entity.pdbx_description
1 polymer ?
#
loop_
_entity_poly.entity_id
_entity_poly.type
_entity_poly.pdbx_seq_one_letter_code
_entity_poly.pdbx_strand_id
1 'polypeptide(L)'
;MNASRHLLAVLIAALLFSTAPLLRADTVDAVHDGFGAYDSIIFTGGGYAGDVVAAGVYMLHKTNSTGIGDTWSNGWIPGFCIELHEPAPQTTVTYDVGMPDDVYNSYTGEILGTAKGNYLRELWAKHYDPAWASGGPYTEQQNSMAAVFAAAVWEIIYEKLPDTPAGWDVTVDGTPGYGGFAAGNLDVATANKWLHELTGGGAKADLLVITHNGNQNYLIEVPEPATLVLLGLGGSFALLRRRRRATT
;
A
#
# COMPACT_ATOMS: atom_id res chain seq x y z
N MET A 1 13.42 64.27 10.95
CA MET A 1 13.98 62.97 11.37
C MET A 1 12.86 61.94 11.39
N ASN A 2 13.01 60.88 10.59
CA ASN A 2 11.96 59.98 10.11
C ASN A 2 11.70 58.81 11.08
N ALA A 3 10.85 58.99 12.10
CA ALA A 3 10.46 57.89 12.98
C ALA A 3 9.57 56.83 12.30
N SER A 4 8.78 57.19 11.27
CA SER A 4 7.82 56.26 10.63
C SER A 4 8.46 55.26 9.66
N ARG A 5 9.64 55.56 9.10
CA ARG A 5 10.36 54.64 8.19
C ARG A 5 11.03 53.48 8.94
N HIS A 6 11.31 53.63 10.23
CA HIS A 6 11.92 52.58 11.04
C HIS A 6 10.91 51.58 11.59
N LEU A 7 9.66 51.99 11.84
CA LEU A 7 8.59 51.08 12.28
C LEU A 7 8.11 50.13 11.17
N LEU A 8 8.08 50.60 9.92
CA LEU A 8 7.66 49.78 8.78
C LEU A 8 8.68 48.67 8.45
N ALA A 9 9.97 48.95 8.61
CA ALA A 9 11.04 47.99 8.34
C ALA A 9 11.10 46.84 9.38
N VAL A 10 10.76 47.13 10.64
CA VAL A 10 10.73 46.11 11.71
C VAL A 10 9.52 45.17 11.56
N LEU A 11 8.37 45.66 11.09
CA LEU A 11 7.20 44.81 10.82
C LEU A 11 7.41 43.85 9.64
N ILE A 12 8.10 44.30 8.58
CA ILE A 12 8.40 43.45 7.41
C ILE A 12 9.44 42.38 7.76
N ALA A 13 10.42 42.69 8.62
CA ALA A 13 11.37 41.69 9.11
C ALA A 13 10.72 40.65 10.03
N ALA A 14 9.78 41.05 10.90
CA ALA A 14 9.07 40.12 11.79
C ALA A 14 8.08 39.19 11.04
N LEU A 15 7.55 39.62 9.90
CA LEU A 15 6.69 38.80 9.03
C LEU A 15 7.44 37.77 8.18
N LEU A 16 8.77 37.87 8.06
CA LEU A 16 9.60 36.94 7.29
C LEU A 16 10.17 35.77 8.10
N PHE A 17 10.00 35.77 9.43
CA PHE A 17 10.55 34.73 10.33
C PHE A 17 9.55 33.66 10.80
N SER A 18 8.32 33.61 10.27
CA SER A 18 7.28 32.73 10.83
C SER A 18 6.49 31.88 9.84
N THR A 19 7.08 31.47 8.71
CA THR A 19 6.54 30.36 7.89
C THR A 19 7.67 29.62 7.16
N ALA A 20 8.68 29.14 7.88
CA ALA A 20 9.32 27.92 7.38
C ALA A 20 8.26 26.82 7.54
N PRO A 21 7.79 26.16 6.46
CA PRO A 21 7.02 24.94 6.65
C PRO A 21 7.90 24.04 7.51
N LEU A 22 7.40 23.68 8.69
CA LEU A 22 8.01 22.59 9.43
C LEU A 22 7.97 21.42 8.45
N LEU A 23 9.12 20.96 7.95
CA LEU A 23 9.24 19.67 7.29
C LEU A 23 8.88 18.64 8.38
N ARG A 24 7.59 18.41 8.58
CA ARG A 24 7.13 17.28 9.35
C ARG A 24 7.41 16.06 8.50
N ALA A 25 7.98 15.03 9.14
CA ALA A 25 8.02 13.71 8.55
C ALA A 25 6.61 13.28 8.14
N ASP A 26 6.49 12.49 7.09
CA ASP A 26 5.23 11.89 6.70
C ASP A 26 5.02 10.64 7.54
N THR A 27 4.06 10.66 8.47
CA THR A 27 3.89 9.54 9.42
C THR A 27 2.44 9.12 9.58
N VAL A 28 2.26 7.87 10.04
CA VAL A 28 0.99 7.30 10.46
C VAL A 28 1.19 6.62 11.82
N ASP A 29 0.39 7.00 12.81
CA ASP A 29 0.29 6.28 14.08
C ASP A 29 -0.78 5.20 13.95
N ALA A 30 -0.38 3.93 13.94
CA ALA A 30 -1.31 2.80 13.76
C ALA A 30 -0.89 1.55 14.55
N VAL A 31 -1.85 0.66 14.77
CA VAL A 31 -1.66 -0.69 15.34
C VAL A 31 -2.36 -1.71 14.47
N HIS A 32 -1.82 -2.93 14.38
CA HIS A 32 -2.55 -4.04 13.79
C HIS A 32 -3.64 -4.52 14.75
N ASP A 33 -4.88 -4.52 14.28
CA ASP A 33 -6.04 -4.91 15.08
C ASP A 33 -6.97 -5.79 14.24
N GLY A 34 -6.47 -7.00 13.95
CA GLY A 34 -7.18 -8.06 13.27
C GLY A 34 -7.00 -8.08 11.76
N PHE A 35 -7.70 -9.02 11.14
CA PHE A 35 -7.57 -9.32 9.71
C PHE A 35 -8.87 -9.02 8.97
N GLY A 36 -8.72 -8.64 7.70
CA GLY A 36 -9.79 -8.73 6.71
C GLY A 36 -9.92 -10.18 6.22
N ALA A 37 -10.12 -10.37 4.91
CA ALA A 37 -10.05 -11.70 4.32
C ALA A 37 -8.59 -12.22 4.37
N TYR A 38 -8.41 -13.45 4.83
CA TYR A 38 -7.12 -14.12 4.90
C TYR A 38 -7.28 -15.64 4.95
N ASP A 39 -6.22 -16.36 4.62
CA ASP A 39 -6.11 -17.80 4.84
C ASP A 39 -4.73 -18.14 5.42
N SER A 40 -4.57 -19.35 5.95
CA SER A 40 -3.29 -19.86 6.44
C SER A 40 -2.53 -20.56 5.32
N ILE A 41 -1.35 -20.04 4.96
CA ILE A 41 -0.48 -20.67 3.97
C ILE A 41 0.80 -21.18 4.62
N ILE A 42 1.43 -22.16 3.97
CA ILE A 42 2.79 -22.60 4.30
C ILE A 42 3.74 -21.77 3.44
N PHE A 43 4.83 -21.25 3.99
CA PHE A 43 5.78 -20.44 3.23
C PHE A 43 7.25 -20.72 3.56
N THR A 44 8.11 -20.40 2.61
CA THR A 44 9.57 -20.27 2.73
C THR A 44 9.94 -18.86 2.26
N GLY A 45 10.82 -18.18 3.00
CA GLY A 45 11.16 -16.77 2.77
C GLY A 45 11.30 -16.03 4.09
N GLY A 46 11.99 -14.89 4.10
CA GLY A 46 12.21 -14.11 5.33
C GLY A 46 12.94 -14.89 6.45
N GLY A 47 13.70 -15.94 6.11
CA GLY A 47 14.42 -16.78 7.08
C GLY A 47 13.62 -17.96 7.62
N TYR A 48 12.38 -18.13 7.15
CA TYR A 48 11.52 -19.26 7.48
C TYR A 48 11.54 -20.33 6.40
N ALA A 49 11.22 -21.57 6.80
CA ALA A 49 11.30 -22.75 5.93
C ALA A 49 10.17 -23.73 6.23
N GLY A 50 9.01 -23.50 5.62
CA GLY A 50 7.81 -24.31 5.82
C GLY A 50 6.94 -23.87 7.00
N ASP A 51 7.11 -22.64 7.47
CA ASP A 51 6.30 -22.04 8.53
C ASP A 51 4.90 -21.68 8.03
N VAL A 52 3.97 -21.47 8.96
CA VAL A 52 2.58 -21.10 8.65
C VAL A 52 2.35 -19.64 9.01
N VAL A 53 1.73 -18.90 8.09
CA VAL A 53 1.40 -17.48 8.27
C VAL A 53 -0.04 -17.20 7.86
N ALA A 54 -0.66 -16.20 8.50
CA ALA A 54 -1.90 -15.60 8.02
C ALA A 54 -1.59 -14.71 6.81
N ALA A 55 -1.98 -15.16 5.62
CA ALA A 55 -1.80 -14.48 4.36
C ALA A 55 -3.11 -13.80 3.93
N GLY A 56 -3.10 -12.48 3.82
CA GLY A 56 -4.27 -11.71 3.46
C GLY A 56 -4.20 -10.27 3.97
N VAL A 57 -5.37 -9.67 4.16
CA VAL A 57 -5.50 -8.27 4.54
C VAL A 57 -5.27 -8.10 6.05
N TYR A 58 -4.31 -7.25 6.41
CA TYR A 58 -4.10 -6.78 7.77
C TYR A 58 -4.91 -5.49 7.97
N MET A 59 -5.71 -5.43 9.04
CA MET A 59 -6.49 -4.25 9.39
C MET A 59 -5.70 -3.41 10.40
N LEU A 60 -5.34 -2.20 9.98
CA LEU A 60 -4.58 -1.27 10.79
C LEU A 60 -5.50 -0.20 11.35
N HIS A 61 -5.54 -0.05 12.68
CA HIS A 61 -6.28 1.03 13.30
C HIS A 61 -5.39 2.27 13.44
N LYS A 62 -5.59 3.24 12.54
CA LYS A 62 -4.91 4.52 12.54
C LYS A 62 -5.54 5.51 13.52
N THR A 63 -4.72 6.09 14.38
CA THR A 63 -5.16 7.06 15.39
C THR A 63 -4.71 8.49 15.11
N ASN A 64 -3.63 8.68 14.35
CA ASN A 64 -3.05 10.01 14.09
C ASN A 64 -2.09 9.94 12.87
N SER A 65 -1.71 11.09 12.32
CA SER A 65 -0.78 11.19 11.18
C SER A 65 -0.18 12.58 11.03
N THR A 66 0.79 12.67 10.14
CA THR A 66 1.34 13.92 9.63
C THR A 66 1.64 13.82 8.13
N GLY A 67 1.52 14.95 7.43
CA GLY A 67 2.01 15.07 6.05
C GLY A 67 1.21 14.17 5.09
N ILE A 68 1.89 13.38 4.26
CA ILE A 68 1.25 12.43 3.33
C ILE A 68 0.41 11.39 4.09
N GLY A 69 0.74 11.09 5.35
CA GLY A 69 -0.09 10.22 6.20
C GLY A 69 -1.52 10.73 6.44
N ASP A 70 -1.77 12.02 6.22
CA ASP A 70 -3.12 12.63 6.31
C ASP A 70 -4.02 12.25 5.14
N THR A 71 -3.48 11.59 4.11
CA THR A 71 -4.23 11.00 3.00
C THR A 71 -5.29 10.01 3.48
N TRP A 72 -5.01 9.26 4.55
CA TRP A 72 -5.97 8.36 5.18
C TRP A 72 -6.61 9.01 6.40
N SER A 73 -7.94 8.99 6.46
CA SER A 73 -8.66 9.34 7.68
C SER A 73 -8.29 8.39 8.84
N ASN A 74 -8.39 8.87 10.08
CA ASN A 74 -8.33 7.97 11.23
C ASN A 74 -9.42 6.90 11.17
N GLY A 75 -9.12 5.72 11.71
CA GLY A 75 -9.92 4.52 11.58
C GLY A 75 -9.16 3.39 10.90
N TRP A 76 -9.89 2.50 10.25
CA TRP A 76 -9.32 1.30 9.65
C TRP A 76 -8.67 1.56 8.30
N ILE A 77 -7.43 1.09 8.16
CA ILE A 77 -6.68 1.07 6.91
C ILE A 77 -6.35 -0.38 6.59
N PRO A 78 -6.88 -0.94 5.49
CA PRO A 78 -6.46 -2.25 5.03
C PRO A 78 -5.09 -2.15 4.37
N GLY A 79 -4.23 -3.13 4.64
CA GLY A 79 -2.93 -3.26 3.98
C GLY A 79 -2.49 -4.71 3.88
N PHE A 80 -1.46 -4.94 3.08
CA PHE A 80 -0.80 -6.25 3.00
C PHE A 80 0.58 -6.17 3.65
N CYS A 81 0.91 -7.19 4.45
CA CYS A 81 2.26 -7.39 4.97
C CYS A 81 3.26 -7.46 3.80
N ILE A 82 4.36 -6.72 3.91
CA ILE A 82 5.47 -6.76 2.93
C ILE A 82 6.80 -7.24 3.53
N GLU A 83 6.78 -7.67 4.79
CA GLU A 83 7.98 -8.11 5.51
C GLU A 83 7.69 -9.35 6.37
N LEU A 84 7.89 -10.54 5.83
CA LEU A 84 7.54 -11.82 6.45
C LEU A 84 8.27 -12.07 7.78
N HIS A 85 9.42 -11.46 8.00
CA HIS A 85 10.27 -11.69 9.17
C HIS A 85 10.03 -10.76 10.35
N GLU A 86 9.17 -9.76 10.22
CA GLU A 86 8.85 -8.83 11.30
C GLU A 86 7.43 -9.04 11.83
N PRO A 87 7.22 -8.98 13.16
CA PRO A 87 5.90 -9.20 13.73
C PRO A 87 4.98 -7.99 13.53
N ALA A 88 3.68 -8.24 13.38
CA ALA A 88 2.67 -7.18 13.42
C ALA A 88 2.59 -6.57 14.84
N PRO A 89 2.64 -5.23 15.00
CA PRO A 89 2.72 -4.63 16.33
C PRO A 89 1.42 -4.80 17.10
N GLN A 90 1.56 -5.04 18.41
CA GLN A 90 0.43 -5.21 19.34
C GLN A 90 0.02 -3.89 20.02
N THR A 91 0.77 -2.81 19.78
CA THR A 91 0.50 -1.47 20.30
C THR A 91 0.67 -0.45 19.18
N THR A 92 0.07 0.73 19.32
CA THR A 92 0.27 1.82 18.36
C THR A 92 1.74 2.19 18.24
N VAL A 93 2.24 2.20 17.02
CA VAL A 93 3.57 2.70 16.66
C VAL A 93 3.45 3.76 15.59
N THR A 94 4.44 4.65 15.53
CA THR A 94 4.56 5.66 14.48
C THR A 94 5.34 5.06 13.32
N TYR A 95 4.68 4.89 12.19
CA TYR A 95 5.30 4.49 10.93
C TYR A 95 5.71 5.71 10.12
N ASP A 96 6.81 5.57 9.37
CA ASP A 96 7.17 6.48 8.29
C ASP A 96 6.40 6.09 7.02
N VAL A 97 5.90 7.07 6.28
CA VAL A 97 5.18 6.88 5.02
C VAL A 97 6.14 7.09 3.86
N GLY A 98 6.14 6.17 2.88
CA GLY A 98 7.02 6.25 1.72
C GLY A 98 6.44 5.63 0.46
N MET A 99 7.22 5.67 -0.61
CA MET A 99 6.88 4.99 -1.86
C MET A 99 7.31 3.53 -1.83
N PRO A 100 6.54 2.60 -2.43
CA PRO A 100 6.95 1.20 -2.59
C PRO A 100 8.38 1.02 -3.16
N ASP A 101 8.79 1.89 -4.07
CA ASP A 101 10.10 1.87 -4.73
C ASP A 101 11.27 1.97 -3.74
N ASP A 102 11.06 2.69 -2.63
CA ASP A 102 12.09 3.04 -1.65
C ASP A 102 12.11 2.07 -0.46
N VAL A 103 11.26 1.04 -0.46
CA VAL A 103 11.23 0.02 0.60
C VAL A 103 12.57 -0.70 0.63
N TYR A 104 13.25 -0.60 1.78
CA TYR A 104 14.39 -1.44 2.10
C TYR A 104 13.90 -2.71 2.80
N ASN A 105 14.16 -3.88 2.21
CA ASN A 105 13.91 -5.16 2.85
C ASN A 105 15.16 -5.55 3.65
N SER A 106 15.04 -5.57 4.97
CA SER A 106 16.17 -5.81 5.87
C SER A 106 16.70 -7.26 5.82
N TYR A 107 15.89 -8.22 5.34
CA TYR A 107 16.29 -9.61 5.17
C TYR A 107 17.09 -9.82 3.87
N THR A 108 16.59 -9.32 2.74
CA THR A 108 17.32 -9.44 1.45
C THR A 108 18.50 -8.46 1.37
N GLY A 109 18.46 -7.37 2.12
CA GLY A 109 19.45 -6.29 2.08
C GLY A 109 19.31 -5.38 0.86
N GLU A 110 18.18 -5.44 0.16
CA GLU A 110 17.93 -4.72 -1.09
C GLU A 110 16.84 -3.65 -0.93
N ILE A 111 16.96 -2.58 -1.73
CA ILE A 111 15.85 -1.66 -1.98
C ILE A 111 15.01 -2.25 -3.12
N LEU A 112 13.69 -2.23 -2.97
CA LEU A 112 12.75 -2.84 -3.93
C LEU A 112 12.94 -2.28 -5.35
N GLY A 113 13.08 -0.96 -5.46
CA GLY A 113 13.30 -0.25 -6.71
C GLY A 113 12.05 -0.13 -7.59
N THR A 114 12.14 0.75 -8.59
CA THR A 114 10.99 1.14 -9.42
C THR A 114 10.37 0.01 -10.22
N ALA A 115 11.17 -0.97 -10.68
CA ALA A 115 10.63 -2.09 -11.46
C ALA A 115 9.65 -2.93 -10.63
N LYS A 116 10.11 -3.45 -9.48
CA LYS A 116 9.27 -4.22 -8.55
C LYS A 116 8.14 -3.37 -7.96
N GLY A 117 8.40 -2.10 -7.62
CA GLY A 117 7.36 -1.15 -7.19
C GLY A 117 6.24 -0.99 -8.22
N ASN A 118 6.58 -0.94 -9.51
CA ASN A 118 5.59 -0.90 -10.59
C ASN A 118 4.80 -2.20 -10.74
N TYR A 119 5.43 -3.36 -10.53
CA TYR A 119 4.74 -4.65 -10.49
C TYR A 119 3.74 -4.73 -9.34
N LEU A 120 4.10 -4.29 -8.14
CA LEU A 120 3.17 -4.24 -6.99
C LEU A 120 1.94 -3.36 -7.28
N ARG A 121 2.15 -2.17 -7.85
CA ARG A 121 1.05 -1.26 -8.20
C ARG A 121 0.15 -1.80 -9.31
N GLU A 122 0.73 -2.49 -10.30
CA GLU A 122 -0.05 -3.14 -11.36
C GLU A 122 -0.83 -4.36 -10.83
N LEU A 123 -0.19 -5.18 -9.98
CA LEU A 123 -0.84 -6.32 -9.32
C LEU A 123 -2.07 -5.86 -8.54
N TRP A 124 -1.91 -4.80 -7.73
CA TRP A 124 -3.00 -4.21 -6.98
C TRP A 124 -4.12 -3.70 -7.88
N ALA A 125 -3.80 -2.89 -8.88
CA ALA A 125 -4.80 -2.34 -9.81
C ALA A 125 -5.63 -3.41 -10.54
N LYS A 126 -5.02 -4.57 -10.83
CA LYS A 126 -5.69 -5.64 -11.57
C LYS A 126 -6.46 -6.61 -10.69
N HIS A 127 -5.95 -6.91 -9.49
CA HIS A 127 -6.37 -8.10 -8.75
C HIS A 127 -6.80 -7.83 -7.31
N TYR A 128 -6.52 -6.65 -6.73
CA TYR A 128 -7.05 -6.33 -5.40
C TYR A 128 -8.57 -6.20 -5.44
N ASP A 129 -9.24 -6.79 -4.45
CA ASP A 129 -10.69 -6.65 -4.25
C ASP A 129 -10.98 -5.95 -2.92
N PRO A 130 -11.57 -4.74 -2.92
CA PRO A 130 -11.92 -4.03 -1.70
C PRO A 130 -12.92 -4.79 -0.81
N ALA A 131 -13.63 -5.79 -1.34
CA ALA A 131 -14.50 -6.66 -0.55
C ALA A 131 -13.71 -7.42 0.54
N TRP A 132 -12.41 -7.65 0.36
CA TRP A 132 -11.52 -8.27 1.35
C TRP A 132 -11.33 -7.43 2.61
N ALA A 133 -11.64 -6.13 2.57
CA ALA A 133 -11.51 -5.19 3.69
C ALA A 133 -12.86 -4.70 4.25
N SER A 134 -13.98 -5.27 3.80
CA SER A 134 -15.32 -4.72 4.02
C SER A 134 -15.90 -4.86 5.45
N GLY A 135 -15.22 -5.52 6.39
CA GLY A 135 -15.60 -5.55 7.81
C GLY A 135 -16.78 -6.47 8.14
N GLY A 136 -16.73 -7.73 7.68
CA GLY A 136 -17.76 -8.75 7.94
C GLY A 136 -17.22 -10.18 7.82
N PRO A 137 -18.08 -11.21 7.91
CA PRO A 137 -17.65 -12.58 7.63
C PRO A 137 -17.26 -12.70 6.16
N TYR A 138 -16.06 -13.22 5.90
CA TYR A 138 -15.54 -13.43 4.56
C TYR A 138 -15.87 -14.85 4.09
N THR A 139 -16.20 -14.98 2.81
CA THR A 139 -16.38 -16.30 2.18
C THR A 139 -15.02 -17.02 2.06
N GLU A 140 -15.05 -18.35 1.98
CA GLU A 140 -13.85 -19.16 1.71
C GLU A 140 -13.12 -18.67 0.45
N GLN A 141 -13.86 -18.28 -0.59
CA GLN A 141 -13.27 -17.72 -1.80
C GLN A 141 -12.56 -16.39 -1.56
N GLN A 142 -13.14 -15.48 -0.77
CA GLN A 142 -12.49 -14.19 -0.45
C GLN A 142 -11.21 -14.42 0.35
N ASN A 143 -11.26 -15.29 1.37
CA ASN A 143 -10.11 -15.67 2.18
C ASN A 143 -8.99 -16.26 1.32
N SER A 144 -9.31 -17.23 0.47
CA SER A 144 -8.37 -17.87 -0.43
C SER A 144 -7.74 -16.88 -1.42
N MET A 145 -8.54 -15.99 -2.03
CA MET A 145 -8.02 -15.02 -3.00
C MET A 145 -7.18 -13.92 -2.36
N ALA A 146 -7.50 -13.50 -1.14
CA ALA A 146 -6.65 -12.57 -0.39
C ALA A 146 -5.29 -13.21 -0.05
N ALA A 147 -5.26 -14.51 0.30
CA ALA A 147 -4.02 -15.25 0.51
C ALA A 147 -3.19 -15.41 -0.77
N VAL A 148 -3.85 -15.69 -1.90
CA VAL A 148 -3.21 -15.72 -3.23
C VAL A 148 -2.59 -14.37 -3.59
N PHE A 149 -3.30 -13.27 -3.32
CA PHE A 149 -2.77 -11.92 -3.53
C PHE A 149 -1.55 -11.65 -2.67
N ALA A 150 -1.60 -11.99 -1.38
CA ALA A 150 -0.48 -11.82 -0.45
C ALA A 150 0.77 -12.61 -0.89
N ALA A 151 0.60 -13.86 -1.36
CA ALA A 151 1.69 -14.65 -1.89
C ALA A 151 2.32 -14.02 -3.14
N ALA A 152 1.52 -13.48 -4.06
CA ALA A 152 2.03 -12.75 -5.23
C ALA A 152 2.78 -11.46 -4.85
N VAL A 153 2.35 -10.77 -3.78
CA VAL A 153 3.07 -9.61 -3.23
C VAL A 153 4.45 -10.05 -2.70
N TRP A 154 4.50 -11.14 -1.92
CA TRP A 154 5.77 -11.64 -1.36
C TRP A 154 6.73 -12.17 -2.42
N GLU A 155 6.22 -12.84 -3.46
CA GLU A 155 7.02 -13.22 -4.62
C GLU A 155 7.76 -12.00 -5.19
N ILE A 156 7.05 -10.91 -5.52
CA ILE A 156 7.66 -9.71 -6.09
C ILE A 156 8.71 -9.10 -5.15
N ILE A 157 8.47 -9.14 -3.84
CA ILE A 157 9.36 -8.52 -2.84
C ILE A 157 10.63 -9.33 -2.66
N TYR A 158 10.50 -10.63 -2.38
CA TYR A 158 11.59 -11.48 -1.90
C TYR A 158 12.41 -12.10 -3.02
N GLU A 159 11.79 -12.43 -4.16
CA GLU A 159 12.49 -13.04 -5.29
C GLU A 159 13.21 -11.98 -6.13
N LYS A 160 14.32 -12.35 -6.79
CA LYS A 160 15.02 -11.46 -7.72
C LYS A 160 14.11 -11.09 -8.88
N LEU A 161 14.22 -9.84 -9.35
CA LEU A 161 13.48 -9.40 -10.52
C LEU A 161 13.85 -10.28 -11.73
N PRO A 162 12.91 -11.04 -12.32
CA PRO A 162 13.19 -11.88 -13.47
C PRO A 162 13.26 -11.05 -14.75
N ASP A 163 13.89 -11.60 -15.79
CA ASP A 163 13.96 -10.97 -17.12
C ASP A 163 12.57 -10.76 -17.74
N THR A 164 11.63 -11.66 -17.41
CA THR A 164 10.21 -11.56 -17.82
C THR A 164 9.30 -12.01 -16.68
N PRO A 165 8.05 -11.53 -16.61
CA PRO A 165 7.08 -11.93 -15.58
C PRO A 165 6.84 -13.44 -15.48
N ALA A 166 7.07 -14.20 -16.55
CA ALA A 166 6.97 -15.67 -16.56
C ALA A 166 8.04 -16.37 -15.69
N GLY A 167 9.06 -15.64 -15.22
CA GLY A 167 10.08 -16.15 -14.32
C GLY A 167 9.67 -16.16 -12.85
N TRP A 168 8.58 -15.47 -12.47
CA TRP A 168 8.01 -15.59 -11.12
C TRP A 168 7.32 -16.94 -10.95
N ASP A 169 7.51 -17.60 -9.81
CA ASP A 169 6.85 -18.85 -9.48
C ASP A 169 6.77 -19.04 -7.96
N VAL A 170 5.58 -18.83 -7.39
CA VAL A 170 5.35 -18.94 -5.96
C VAL A 170 5.59 -20.34 -5.39
N THR A 171 5.92 -21.35 -6.20
CA THR A 171 6.17 -22.72 -5.75
C THR A 171 7.65 -23.05 -5.58
N VAL A 172 8.55 -22.17 -6.05
CA VAL A 172 9.99 -22.42 -6.06
C VAL A 172 10.71 -21.20 -5.53
N ASP A 173 11.52 -21.40 -4.48
CA ASP A 173 12.52 -20.43 -4.06
C ASP A 173 13.61 -20.35 -5.15
N GLY A 174 13.48 -19.33 -6.00
CA GLY A 174 14.30 -19.06 -7.17
C GLY A 174 15.53 -18.22 -6.90
N THR A 175 15.68 -17.67 -5.69
CA THR A 175 16.76 -16.73 -5.35
C THR A 175 17.72 -17.32 -4.32
N PRO A 176 18.93 -17.75 -4.75
CA PRO A 176 19.94 -18.25 -3.82
C PRO A 176 20.35 -17.18 -2.78
N GLY A 177 20.42 -17.59 -1.50
CA GLY A 177 20.93 -16.77 -0.40
C GLY A 177 19.85 -16.31 0.56
N TYR A 178 19.92 -15.05 1.03
CA TYR A 178 18.92 -14.43 1.90
C TYR A 178 17.73 -13.84 1.10
N GLY A 179 17.51 -14.29 -0.13
CA GLY A 179 16.35 -13.91 -0.92
C GLY A 179 15.37 -15.07 -1.05
N GLY A 180 14.34 -14.84 -1.83
CA GLY A 180 13.47 -15.87 -2.34
C GLY A 180 12.20 -16.13 -1.55
N PHE A 181 11.24 -16.72 -2.24
CA PHE A 181 9.92 -17.01 -1.72
C PHE A 181 9.35 -18.28 -2.35
N ALA A 182 8.71 -19.09 -1.52
CA ALA A 182 7.86 -20.16 -1.99
C ALA A 182 6.69 -20.33 -1.02
N ALA A 183 5.56 -20.80 -1.52
CA ALA A 183 4.35 -21.00 -0.78
C ALA A 183 3.62 -22.29 -1.19
N GLY A 184 2.90 -22.85 -0.24
CA GLY A 184 1.99 -23.97 -0.40
C GLY A 184 0.70 -23.75 0.39
N ASN A 185 -0.26 -24.66 0.21
CA ASN A 185 -1.61 -24.54 0.80
C ASN A 185 -2.40 -23.31 0.31
N LEU A 186 -2.27 -22.98 -0.98
CA LEU A 186 -3.02 -21.92 -1.67
C LEU A 186 -3.26 -22.30 -3.14
N ASP A 187 -4.08 -21.51 -3.84
CA ASP A 187 -4.24 -21.63 -5.31
C ASP A 187 -3.04 -21.03 -6.04
N VAL A 188 -1.97 -21.83 -6.13
CA VAL A 188 -0.70 -21.47 -6.79
C VAL A 188 -0.88 -21.17 -8.27
N ALA A 189 -1.87 -21.79 -8.93
CA ALA A 189 -2.11 -21.57 -10.35
C ALA A 189 -2.63 -20.15 -10.59
N THR A 190 -3.52 -19.67 -9.72
CA THR A 190 -4.00 -18.29 -9.79
C THR A 190 -2.92 -17.28 -9.42
N ALA A 191 -2.11 -17.54 -8.38
CA ALA A 191 -0.99 -16.66 -8.01
C ALA A 191 -0.02 -16.46 -9.18
N ASN A 192 0.48 -17.56 -9.75
CA ASN A 192 1.41 -17.53 -10.88
C ASN A 192 0.77 -16.89 -12.11
N LYS A 193 -0.51 -17.18 -12.40
CA LYS A 193 -1.24 -16.53 -13.49
C LYS A 193 -1.25 -15.00 -13.34
N TRP A 194 -1.58 -14.47 -12.15
CA TRP A 194 -1.60 -13.03 -11.92
C TRP A 194 -0.22 -12.40 -12.11
N LEU A 195 0.83 -13.04 -11.58
CA LEU A 195 2.21 -12.60 -11.75
C LEU A 195 2.62 -12.56 -13.23
N HIS A 196 2.26 -13.59 -14.00
CA HIS A 196 2.61 -13.71 -15.41
C HIS A 196 1.84 -12.74 -16.32
N GLU A 197 0.68 -12.24 -15.87
CA GLU A 197 -0.12 -11.22 -16.57
C GLU A 197 0.42 -9.79 -16.38
N LEU A 198 1.36 -9.57 -15.45
CA LEU A 198 1.92 -8.25 -15.21
C LEU A 198 2.89 -7.85 -16.32
N THR A 199 3.13 -6.55 -16.47
CA THR A 199 4.05 -6.01 -17.48
C THR A 199 5.03 -4.99 -16.91
N GLY A 200 4.77 -4.46 -15.71
CA GLY A 200 5.42 -3.29 -15.14
C GLY A 200 4.95 -1.97 -15.77
N GLY A 201 4.34 -2.03 -16.96
CA GLY A 201 3.89 -0.87 -17.74
C GLY A 201 2.38 -0.60 -17.69
N GLY A 202 1.59 -1.53 -17.14
CA GLY A 202 0.12 -1.45 -17.11
C GLY A 202 -0.44 -0.32 -16.23
N ALA A 203 -1.78 -0.30 -16.11
CA ALA A 203 -2.49 0.55 -15.15
C ALA A 203 -2.00 0.23 -13.72
N LYS A 204 -1.89 1.26 -12.89
CA LYS A 204 -1.28 1.18 -11.56
C LYS A 204 -2.21 1.81 -10.53
N ALA A 205 -2.29 1.18 -9.37
CA ALA A 205 -2.94 1.76 -8.21
C ALA A 205 -1.97 2.76 -7.57
N ASP A 206 -2.51 3.80 -6.95
CA ASP A 206 -1.72 4.70 -6.13
C ASP A 206 -1.45 4.01 -4.79
N LEU A 207 -0.24 3.49 -4.63
CA LEU A 207 0.18 2.78 -3.42
C LEU A 207 1.26 3.56 -2.69
N LEU A 208 1.15 3.53 -1.37
CA LEU A 208 2.16 3.95 -0.42
C LEU A 208 2.51 2.77 0.48
N VAL A 209 3.64 2.89 1.16
CA VAL A 209 4.05 1.96 2.20
C VAL A 209 4.13 2.70 3.52
N ILE A 210 3.81 1.99 4.60
CA ILE A 210 4.13 2.45 5.95
C ILE A 210 5.20 1.51 6.52
N THR A 211 6.26 2.11 7.07
CA THR A 211 7.43 1.37 7.54
C THR A 211 7.82 1.72 8.97
N HIS A 212 8.26 0.73 9.74
CA HIS A 212 8.74 0.93 11.10
C HIS A 212 9.78 -0.13 11.45
N ASN A 213 10.98 0.30 11.84
CA ASN A 213 12.06 -0.64 12.16
C ASN A 213 11.66 -1.58 13.32
N GLY A 214 11.70 -2.90 13.08
CA GLY A 214 11.39 -3.93 14.06
C GLY A 214 9.89 -4.24 14.20
N ASN A 215 9.05 -3.73 13.30
CA ASN A 215 7.63 -4.08 13.20
C ASN A 215 7.23 -4.22 11.73
N GLN A 216 6.26 -5.10 11.47
CA GLN A 216 5.70 -5.37 10.16
C GLN A 216 5.47 -4.11 9.31
N ASN A 217 6.10 -4.07 8.14
CA ASN A 217 5.83 -3.06 7.12
C ASN A 217 4.59 -3.43 6.29
N TYR A 218 3.86 -2.42 5.79
CA TYR A 218 2.61 -2.63 5.04
C TYR A 218 2.55 -1.84 3.73
N LEU A 219 2.01 -2.49 2.69
CA LEU A 219 1.61 -1.87 1.43
C LEU A 219 0.12 -1.51 1.47
N ILE A 220 -0.19 -0.25 1.16
CA ILE A 220 -1.51 0.34 1.38
C ILE A 220 -1.91 1.19 0.17
N GLU A 221 -3.17 1.07 -0.23
CA GLU A 221 -3.76 1.92 -1.26
C GLU A 221 -4.10 3.31 -0.76
N VAL A 222 -3.74 4.32 -1.56
CA VAL A 222 -4.22 5.70 -1.41
C VAL A 222 -5.66 5.76 -1.91
N PRO A 223 -6.63 6.15 -1.06
CA PRO A 223 -8.01 6.30 -1.50
C PRO A 223 -8.06 7.31 -2.65
N GLU A 224 -8.70 6.94 -3.76
CA GLU A 224 -8.93 7.89 -4.85
C GLU A 224 -9.64 9.13 -4.27
N PRO A 225 -9.15 10.35 -4.53
CA PRO A 225 -9.91 11.55 -4.24
C PRO A 225 -11.28 11.40 -4.89
N ALA A 226 -12.36 11.87 -4.24
CA ALA A 226 -13.78 11.66 -4.58
C ALA A 226 -14.25 12.14 -5.98
N THR A 227 -13.36 12.22 -6.97
CA THR A 227 -13.53 12.52 -8.39
C THR A 227 -14.57 11.63 -9.08
N LEU A 228 -14.90 10.44 -8.55
CA LEU A 228 -16.05 9.66 -9.01
C LEU A 228 -17.41 10.34 -8.73
N VAL A 229 -17.51 11.19 -7.69
CA VAL A 229 -18.71 11.99 -7.40
C VAL A 229 -18.89 13.11 -8.45
N LEU A 230 -17.80 13.64 -9.01
CA LEU A 230 -17.84 14.68 -10.05
C LEU A 230 -18.32 14.13 -11.41
N LEU A 231 -18.04 12.87 -11.74
CA LEU A 231 -18.59 12.21 -12.94
C LEU A 231 -20.11 11.97 -12.81
N GLY A 232 -20.60 11.67 -11.59
CA GLY A 232 -22.04 11.57 -11.31
C GLY A 232 -22.78 12.92 -11.37
N LEU A 233 -22.15 14.00 -10.93
CA LEU A 233 -22.70 15.36 -11.02
C LEU A 233 -22.67 15.89 -12.47
N GLY A 234 -21.59 15.66 -13.23
CA GLY A 234 -21.52 16.06 -14.64
C GLY A 234 -22.59 15.42 -15.52
N GLY A 235 -22.90 14.14 -15.30
CA GLY A 235 -23.96 13.42 -16.02
C GLY A 235 -25.37 13.92 -15.70
N SER A 236 -25.64 14.28 -14.44
CA SER A 236 -26.95 14.77 -14.00
C SER A 236 -27.25 16.19 -14.52
N PHE A 237 -26.26 17.08 -14.61
CA PHE A 237 -26.43 18.39 -15.26
C PHE A 237 -26.64 18.29 -16.79
N ALA A 238 -26.01 17.33 -17.46
CA ALA A 238 -26.22 17.08 -18.90
C ALA A 238 -27.63 16.56 -19.21
N LEU A 239 -28.17 15.67 -18.37
CA LEU A 239 -29.52 15.12 -18.50
C LEU A 239 -30.60 16.18 -18.22
N LEU A 240 -30.39 17.06 -17.22
CA LEU A 240 -31.29 18.18 -16.93
C LEU A 240 -31.32 19.21 -18.08
N ARG A 241 -30.20 19.43 -18.75
CA ARG A 241 -30.13 20.33 -19.92
C ARG A 241 -30.83 19.77 -21.15
N ARG A 242 -30.82 18.44 -21.34
CA ARG A 242 -31.51 17.78 -22.47
C ARG A 242 -33.03 17.80 -22.31
N ARG A 243 -33.54 17.69 -21.08
CA ARG A 243 -34.98 17.78 -20.79
C ARG A 243 -35.58 19.18 -21.02
N ARG A 244 -34.79 20.26 -20.89
CA ARG A 244 -35.27 21.63 -21.14
C ARG A 244 -35.34 22.03 -22.62
N ARG A 245 -34.72 21.27 -23.53
CA ARG A 245 -34.76 21.55 -24.98
C ARG A 245 -35.87 20.79 -25.74
N ALA A 246 -36.58 19.88 -25.08
CA ALA A 246 -37.63 19.08 -25.70
C ALA A 246 -39.05 19.65 -25.51
N THR A 247 -39.18 20.84 -24.91
CA THR A 247 -40.47 21.50 -24.59
C THR A 247 -40.62 22.90 -25.19
N THR A 248 -39.99 23.15 -26.34
CA THR A 248 -40.25 24.32 -27.19
C THR A 248 -40.54 23.87 -28.60
#